data_AF-A0A8S2NZ84-F1
#
_entry.id   AF-A0A8S2NZ84-F1
#
_cell.length_a   1.000
_cell.length_b   1.000
_cell.length_c   1.000
_cell.angle_alpha   90.00
_cell.angle_beta   90.00
_cell.angle_gamma   90.00
#
_symmetry.space_group_name_H-M   'P 1'
#
loop_
_entity.id
_entity.type
_entity.pdbx_description
1 polymer ?
#
loop_
_entity_poly.entity_id
_entity_poly.type
_entity_poly.pdbx_seq_one_letter_code
_entity_poly.pdbx_strand_id
1 'polypeptide(L)'
;MTTVQEDKLPKVINSTTGAFLFGTMTFPMNEKMKKLEMNTIYQYFVEPCLSSSSSSSKKSSSSSANSTNKKQTNPIITTTDDGISNSQSQKDQQYQEALRDLKISWIPKLNDDQGKLYEELLCEQQDLNNHIPLHIARLQQLENQLKQQQPILTTEKKDEKLNEIIKFIQDKLLSLFNEDLILNFFGQKNSSSTDKDIQIIKSDMEKRRNWFIDIYVSLGVSLCELSTLNDDTLNYLTNIYKTLQKHIDINDGKLTNFLYKYNLAKKSYGRVWKLLLKQIEEKSASQHQEYDNKLLQLYQTMNMKYLITYQERLLIAKYPQAYVLF
;
A
#
# COMPACT_ATOMS: atom_id res chain seq x y z
N MET A 1 38.52 -21.69 -9.90
CA MET A 1 37.55 -21.59 -8.79
C MET A 1 36.17 -21.59 -9.39
N THR A 2 35.34 -22.58 -9.09
CA THR A 2 33.95 -22.65 -9.54
C THR A 2 33.16 -21.61 -8.74
N THR A 3 32.53 -20.65 -9.41
CA THR A 3 31.66 -19.67 -8.77
C THR A 3 30.42 -20.36 -8.20
N VAL A 4 29.94 -19.93 -7.03
CA VAL A 4 28.71 -20.48 -6.44
C VAL A 4 27.53 -19.99 -7.28
N GLN A 5 26.70 -20.92 -7.75
CA GLN A 5 25.48 -20.58 -8.49
C GLN A 5 24.54 -19.75 -7.61
N GLU A 6 23.93 -18.71 -8.18
CA GLU A 6 23.04 -17.79 -7.44
C GLU A 6 21.89 -18.50 -6.73
N ASP A 7 21.33 -19.56 -7.34
CA ASP A 7 20.25 -20.36 -6.74
C ASP A 7 20.66 -21.10 -5.46
N LYS A 8 21.96 -21.28 -5.24
CA LYS A 8 22.52 -21.91 -4.03
C LYS A 8 22.89 -20.91 -2.95
N LEU A 9 22.84 -19.62 -3.24
CA LEU A 9 22.98 -18.59 -2.21
C LEU A 9 21.67 -18.55 -1.39
N PRO A 10 21.75 -18.43 -0.06
CA PRO A 10 20.55 -18.30 0.75
C PRO A 10 19.77 -17.04 0.33
N LYS A 11 18.50 -17.18 -0.03
CA LYS A 11 17.60 -16.07 -0.42
C LYS A 11 17.46 -14.98 0.65
N VAL A 12 17.89 -15.26 1.88
CA VAL A 12 17.90 -14.34 3.02
C VAL A 12 19.07 -13.35 2.95
N ILE A 13 20.16 -13.73 2.27
CA ILE A 13 21.30 -12.86 2.03
C ILE A 13 20.98 -12.05 0.78
N ASN A 14 20.17 -11.00 0.95
CA ASN A 14 20.12 -9.94 -0.04
C ASN A 14 21.54 -9.38 -0.12
N SER A 15 22.21 -9.70 -1.22
CA SER A 15 23.57 -9.30 -1.58
C SER A 15 23.65 -7.78 -1.68
N THR A 16 23.69 -7.14 -0.52
CA THR A 16 23.93 -5.71 -0.40
C THR A 16 25.36 -5.47 -0.87
N THR A 17 25.54 -4.50 -1.75
CA THR A 17 26.83 -4.12 -2.34
C THR A 17 27.92 -4.07 -1.25
N GLY A 18 28.98 -4.87 -1.40
CA GLY A 18 30.11 -4.92 -0.48
C GLY A 18 30.05 -5.99 0.61
N ALA A 19 29.03 -6.86 0.63
CA ALA A 19 28.99 -8.01 1.53
C ALA A 19 29.92 -9.16 1.07
N PHE A 20 30.48 -9.90 2.03
CA PHE A 20 31.24 -11.13 1.77
C PHE A 20 30.81 -12.22 2.74
N LEU A 21 30.85 -13.48 2.31
CA LEU A 21 30.61 -14.62 3.19
C LEU A 21 31.93 -15.03 3.83
N PHE A 22 31.89 -15.21 5.14
CA PHE A 22 33.02 -15.67 5.93
C PHE A 22 32.76 -17.12 6.38
N GLY A 23 33.77 -17.97 6.28
CA GLY A 23 33.71 -19.34 6.79
C GLY A 23 35.09 -19.88 7.14
N THR A 24 35.11 -21.02 7.82
CA THR A 24 36.34 -21.74 8.14
C THR A 24 36.53 -22.92 7.18
N MET A 25 37.76 -23.08 6.68
CA MET A 25 38.14 -24.24 5.88
C MET A 25 38.92 -25.22 6.75
N THR A 26 38.46 -26.47 6.80
CA THR A 26 39.12 -27.55 7.56
C THR A 26 39.64 -28.60 6.59
N PHE A 27 40.93 -28.93 6.72
CA PHE A 27 41.61 -29.95 5.93
C PHE A 27 41.64 -31.36 6.56
N PRO A 28 41.75 -31.54 7.89
CA PRO A 28 41.94 -32.87 8.44
C PRO A 28 40.66 -33.71 8.32
N MET A 29 40.79 -35.00 8.01
CA MET A 29 39.64 -35.92 7.93
C MET A 29 39.07 -36.29 9.31
N ASN A 30 39.94 -36.36 10.34
CA ASN A 30 39.56 -36.73 11.70
C ASN A 30 38.72 -35.65 12.38
N GLU A 31 37.54 -35.99 12.89
CA GLU A 31 36.61 -35.04 13.54
C GLU A 31 37.22 -34.28 14.72
N LYS A 32 38.05 -34.94 15.52
CA LYS A 32 38.74 -34.29 16.66
C LYS A 32 39.72 -33.22 16.17
N MET A 33 40.42 -33.48 15.06
CA MET A 33 41.38 -32.53 14.47
C MET A 33 40.68 -31.40 13.72
N LYS A 34 39.51 -31.64 13.10
CA LYS A 34 38.68 -30.60 12.46
C LYS A 34 38.29 -29.46 13.41
N LYS A 35 38.06 -29.78 14.68
CA LYS A 35 37.71 -28.80 15.72
C LYS A 35 38.92 -28.03 16.27
N LEU A 36 40.13 -28.58 16.12
CA LEU A 36 41.39 -28.00 16.57
C LEU A 36 42.03 -27.12 15.49
N GLU A 37 41.94 -27.50 14.21
CA GLU A 37 42.50 -26.77 13.07
C GLU A 37 41.46 -25.87 12.37
N MET A 38 40.80 -24.97 13.11
CA MET A 38 39.86 -23.99 12.53
C MET A 38 40.56 -22.71 12.02
N ASN A 39 41.76 -22.83 11.44
CA ASN A 39 42.65 -21.66 11.28
C ASN A 39 42.58 -20.94 9.92
N THR A 40 41.83 -21.43 8.94
CA THR A 40 41.79 -20.76 7.61
C THR A 40 40.44 -20.11 7.37
N ILE A 41 40.40 -18.79 7.55
CA ILE A 41 39.25 -17.94 7.23
C ILE A 41 39.21 -17.72 5.72
N TYR A 42 38.14 -18.17 5.06
CA TYR A 42 37.87 -17.82 3.66
C TYR A 42 36.84 -16.70 3.59
N GLN A 43 37.16 -15.69 2.79
CA GLN A 43 36.23 -14.62 2.41
C GLN A 43 35.77 -14.90 0.98
N TYR A 44 34.48 -15.21 0.81
CA TYR A 44 33.83 -15.24 -0.48
C TYR A 44 33.23 -13.87 -0.76
N PHE A 45 33.83 -13.13 -1.69
CA PHE A 45 33.28 -11.86 -2.13
C PHE A 45 32.01 -12.12 -2.92
N VAL A 46 30.89 -11.58 -2.42
CA VAL A 46 29.67 -11.54 -3.20
C VAL A 46 29.86 -10.40 -4.20
N GLU A 47 29.85 -10.72 -5.49
CA GLU A 47 29.89 -9.67 -6.51
C GLU A 47 28.75 -8.70 -6.26
N PRO A 48 28.99 -7.38 -6.39
CA PRO A 48 27.94 -6.41 -6.22
C PRO A 48 26.85 -6.71 -7.24
N CYS A 49 25.66 -7.10 -6.77
CA CYS A 49 24.48 -7.06 -7.60
C CYS A 49 24.31 -5.60 -7.98
N LEU A 50 24.65 -5.27 -9.22
CA LEU A 50 24.14 -4.07 -9.87
C LEU A 50 22.64 -4.18 -9.72
N SER A 51 22.07 -3.41 -8.80
CA SER A 51 20.63 -3.22 -8.69
C SER A 51 20.13 -3.07 -10.12
N SER A 52 19.19 -3.92 -10.52
CA SER A 52 18.61 -3.92 -11.84
C SER A 52 17.85 -2.60 -12.07
N SER A 53 18.59 -1.52 -12.33
CA SER A 53 18.22 -0.50 -13.27
C SER A 53 18.86 -0.95 -14.58
N SER A 54 18.05 -1.54 -15.46
CA SER A 54 18.27 -1.69 -16.90
C SER A 54 19.68 -2.12 -17.36
N SER A 55 19.74 -3.33 -17.92
CA SER A 55 20.78 -3.76 -18.87
C SER A 55 21.37 -2.60 -19.70
N SER A 56 22.61 -2.21 -19.42
CA SER A 56 23.41 -1.45 -20.38
C SER A 56 24.89 -1.82 -20.24
N SER A 57 25.33 -2.64 -21.19
CA SER A 57 26.73 -2.93 -21.48
C SER A 57 27.51 -1.63 -21.76
N LYS A 58 28.58 -1.38 -21.01
CA LYS A 58 29.58 -0.35 -21.31
C LYS A 58 30.26 -0.65 -22.67
N LYS A 59 30.24 0.31 -23.59
CA LYS A 59 31.35 0.52 -24.54
C LYS A 59 31.89 1.93 -24.34
N SER A 60 33.21 1.96 -24.29
CA SER A 60 34.09 3.04 -23.89
C SER A 60 34.00 4.29 -24.78
N SER A 61 34.26 5.40 -24.11
CA SER A 61 34.42 6.77 -24.56
C SER A 61 35.33 6.99 -25.77
N SER A 62 34.85 7.77 -26.73
CA SER A 62 35.64 8.84 -27.36
C SER A 62 34.74 10.02 -27.69
N SER A 63 35.14 11.16 -27.15
CA SER A 63 34.63 12.53 -27.30
C SER A 63 34.14 12.92 -28.70
N SER A 64 33.00 13.63 -28.79
CA SER A 64 32.96 15.07 -29.07
C SER A 64 31.54 15.56 -29.41
N ALA A 65 31.26 16.78 -28.98
CA ALA A 65 30.31 17.76 -29.54
C ALA A 65 28.79 17.53 -29.44
N ASN A 66 28.17 18.49 -28.75
CA ASN A 66 26.77 18.89 -28.76
C ASN A 66 26.11 18.80 -30.15
N SER A 67 24.94 18.16 -30.22
CA SER A 67 23.78 18.70 -30.95
C SER A 67 22.54 17.86 -30.67
N THR A 68 21.50 18.55 -30.21
CA THR A 68 20.09 18.21 -30.36
C THR A 68 19.81 17.54 -31.70
N ASN A 69 19.19 16.34 -31.71
CA ASN A 69 18.20 15.96 -32.73
C ASN A 69 17.49 14.65 -32.38
N LYS A 70 16.20 14.79 -32.04
CA LYS A 70 15.18 13.75 -32.14
C LYS A 70 15.18 13.21 -33.58
N LYS A 71 15.54 11.94 -33.77
CA LYS A 71 15.29 11.24 -35.03
C LYS A 71 13.79 11.02 -35.18
N GLN A 72 13.21 11.81 -36.08
CA GLN A 72 12.00 11.49 -36.82
C GLN A 72 12.22 10.14 -37.53
N THR A 73 11.33 9.18 -37.29
CA THR A 73 11.08 8.10 -38.23
C THR A 73 9.78 8.43 -38.93
N ASN A 74 9.89 8.92 -40.17
CA ASN A 74 8.78 9.07 -41.09
C ASN A 74 8.19 7.67 -41.40
N PRO A 75 6.86 7.48 -41.35
CA PRO A 75 6.23 6.53 -42.24
C PRO A 75 6.11 7.17 -43.62
N ILE A 76 6.54 6.42 -44.63
CA ILE A 76 6.33 6.75 -46.05
C ILE A 76 4.82 6.84 -46.29
N ILE A 77 4.39 8.01 -46.73
CA ILE A 77 3.05 8.29 -47.26
C ILE A 77 2.98 7.61 -48.64
N THR A 78 2.23 6.52 -48.74
CA THR A 78 1.55 6.18 -49.99
C THR A 78 0.09 6.54 -49.80
N THR A 79 -0.33 7.49 -50.62
CA THR A 79 -1.64 8.14 -50.73
C THR A 79 -2.80 7.15 -50.84
N THR A 80 -3.69 7.15 -49.83
CA THR A 80 -5.16 7.00 -49.95
C THR A 80 -5.81 7.61 -48.70
N ASP A 81 -6.70 8.58 -48.89
CA ASP A 81 -7.08 9.66 -47.94
C ASP A 81 -8.06 9.33 -46.79
N ASP A 82 -8.31 8.06 -46.45
CA ASP A 82 -9.40 7.71 -45.50
C ASP A 82 -8.95 7.35 -44.05
N GLY A 83 -7.65 7.48 -43.71
CA GLY A 83 -7.08 6.97 -42.45
C GLY A 83 -6.69 7.98 -41.35
N ILE A 84 -6.73 9.28 -41.62
CA ILE A 84 -6.10 10.31 -40.76
C ILE A 84 -7.01 10.73 -39.58
N SER A 85 -8.33 10.75 -39.79
CA SER A 85 -9.32 11.21 -38.79
C SER A 85 -9.39 10.32 -37.54
N ASN A 86 -9.24 9.00 -37.67
CA ASN A 86 -9.29 8.06 -36.54
C ASN A 86 -8.07 8.18 -35.61
N SER A 87 -6.88 8.45 -36.15
CA SER A 87 -5.66 8.53 -35.33
C SER A 87 -5.58 9.83 -34.50
N GLN A 88 -6.21 10.91 -34.98
CA GLN A 88 -6.25 12.20 -34.30
C GLN A 88 -7.36 12.21 -33.23
N SER A 89 -8.53 11.65 -33.54
CA SER A 89 -9.61 11.44 -32.57
C SER A 89 -9.18 10.54 -31.40
N GLN A 90 -8.38 9.48 -31.65
CA GLN A 90 -7.83 8.65 -30.58
C GLN A 90 -6.83 9.41 -29.68
N LYS A 91 -6.02 10.30 -30.24
CA LYS A 91 -5.11 11.15 -29.45
C LYS A 91 -5.87 12.19 -28.63
N ASP A 92 -6.93 12.76 -29.19
CA ASP A 92 -7.80 13.71 -28.49
C ASP A 92 -8.55 13.03 -27.33
N GLN A 93 -9.00 11.78 -27.52
CA GLN A 93 -9.58 10.96 -26.44
C GLN A 93 -8.55 10.65 -25.35
N GLN A 94 -7.34 10.21 -25.72
CA GLN A 94 -6.25 9.98 -24.75
C GLN A 94 -5.87 11.24 -23.99
N TYR A 95 -5.88 12.41 -24.65
CA TYR A 95 -5.66 13.69 -23.99
C TYR A 95 -6.75 14.03 -22.99
N GLN A 96 -8.02 13.83 -23.35
CA GLN A 96 -9.15 14.05 -22.43
C GLN A 96 -9.13 13.09 -21.23
N GLU A 97 -8.78 11.82 -21.45
CA GLU A 97 -8.57 10.84 -20.37
C GLU A 97 -7.42 11.24 -19.45
N ALA A 98 -6.29 11.67 -20.01
CA ALA A 98 -5.14 12.13 -19.22
C ALA A 98 -5.47 13.39 -18.40
N LEU A 99 -6.23 14.34 -18.97
CA LEU A 99 -6.71 15.51 -18.23
C LEU A 99 -7.67 15.11 -17.10
N ARG A 100 -8.55 14.15 -17.34
CA ARG A 100 -9.47 13.62 -16.32
C ARG A 100 -8.68 12.99 -15.17
N ASP A 101 -7.74 12.11 -15.47
CA ASP A 101 -6.91 11.43 -14.45
C ASP A 101 -6.07 12.45 -13.66
N LEU A 102 -5.57 13.48 -14.34
CA LEU A 102 -4.91 14.61 -13.68
C LEU A 102 -5.87 15.30 -12.72
N LYS A 103 -7.05 15.73 -13.16
CA LYS A 103 -8.06 16.39 -12.30
C LYS A 103 -8.40 15.50 -11.09
N ILE A 104 -8.64 14.20 -11.30
CA ILE A 104 -8.93 13.22 -10.23
C ILE A 104 -7.78 13.13 -9.22
N SER A 105 -6.53 13.10 -9.68
CA SER A 105 -5.35 13.02 -8.81
C SER A 105 -5.18 14.23 -7.88
N TRP A 106 -5.79 15.37 -8.22
CA TRP A 106 -5.75 16.59 -7.42
C TRP A 106 -6.87 16.67 -6.38
N ILE A 107 -8.02 16.03 -6.61
CA ILE A 107 -9.17 16.06 -5.68
C ILE A 107 -8.76 15.76 -4.22
N PRO A 108 -7.99 14.70 -3.89
CA PRO A 108 -7.63 14.38 -2.51
C PRO A 108 -6.69 15.40 -1.85
N LYS A 109 -6.00 16.22 -2.66
CA LYS A 109 -5.00 17.20 -2.23
C LYS A 109 -5.58 18.60 -2.03
N LEU A 110 -6.77 18.86 -2.58
CA LEU A 110 -7.43 20.15 -2.47
C LEU A 110 -8.22 20.25 -1.17
N ASN A 111 -8.08 21.38 -0.47
CA ASN A 111 -8.81 21.68 0.76
C ASN A 111 -10.18 22.33 0.48
N ASP A 112 -10.84 21.94 -0.61
CA ASP A 112 -12.15 22.51 -0.98
C ASP A 112 -13.28 21.91 -0.13
N ASP A 113 -13.86 22.72 0.74
CA ASP A 113 -14.97 22.32 1.62
C ASP A 113 -16.20 21.79 0.85
N GLN A 114 -16.47 22.37 -0.33
CA GLN A 114 -17.65 22.06 -1.14
C GLN A 114 -17.40 21.03 -2.23
N GLY A 115 -16.15 20.59 -2.46
CA GLY A 115 -15.86 19.64 -3.54
C GLY A 115 -16.19 20.16 -4.94
N LYS A 116 -15.96 21.45 -5.21
CA LYS A 116 -16.31 22.10 -6.49
C LYS A 116 -15.75 21.36 -7.70
N LEU A 117 -14.49 20.92 -7.64
CA LEU A 117 -13.86 20.15 -8.71
C LEU A 117 -14.54 18.78 -8.94
N TYR A 118 -15.06 18.16 -7.88
CA TYR A 118 -15.79 16.90 -8.00
C TYR A 118 -17.16 17.11 -8.66
N GLU A 119 -17.87 18.18 -8.31
CA GLU A 119 -19.15 18.54 -8.95
C GLU A 119 -18.97 18.97 -10.41
N GLU A 120 -17.94 19.75 -10.72
CA GLU A 120 -17.55 20.13 -12.09
C GLU A 120 -17.35 18.88 -12.96
N LEU A 121 -16.58 17.91 -12.46
CA LEU A 121 -16.34 16.65 -13.16
C LEU A 121 -17.63 15.84 -13.37
N LEU A 122 -18.54 15.83 -12.40
CA LEU A 122 -19.85 15.15 -12.57
C LEU A 122 -20.73 15.83 -13.62
N CYS A 123 -20.68 17.16 -13.72
CA CYS A 123 -21.46 17.92 -14.69
C CYS A 123 -20.89 17.87 -16.12
N GLU A 124 -19.56 17.83 -16.27
CA GLU A 124 -18.89 17.84 -17.58
C GLU A 124 -19.10 16.53 -18.38
N GLN A 125 -19.29 15.38 -17.73
CA GLN A 125 -19.38 14.07 -18.40
C GLN A 125 -20.41 13.14 -17.72
N GLN A 126 -21.57 12.92 -18.36
CA GLN A 126 -22.65 12.05 -17.84
C GLN A 126 -22.19 10.60 -17.55
N ASP A 127 -21.18 10.11 -18.26
CA ASP A 127 -20.60 8.77 -18.08
C ASP A 127 -19.80 8.61 -16.77
N LEU A 128 -19.48 9.72 -16.08
CA LEU A 128 -18.66 9.70 -14.86
C LEU A 128 -19.43 9.36 -13.59
N ASN A 129 -20.76 9.30 -13.62
CA ASN A 129 -21.53 8.79 -12.47
C ASN A 129 -21.10 7.37 -12.07
N ASN A 130 -20.65 6.57 -13.05
CA ASN A 130 -20.17 5.20 -12.84
C ASN A 130 -18.63 5.10 -12.72
N HIS A 131 -17.91 6.23 -12.73
CA HIS A 131 -16.46 6.24 -12.65
C HIS A 131 -15.97 6.11 -11.20
N ILE A 132 -15.73 4.87 -10.79
CA ILE A 132 -15.30 4.51 -9.42
C ILE A 132 -14.09 5.35 -8.92
N PRO A 133 -13.01 5.57 -9.69
CA PRO A 133 -11.86 6.33 -9.20
C PRO A 133 -12.18 7.77 -8.78
N LEU A 134 -13.19 8.39 -9.40
CA LEU A 134 -13.61 9.76 -9.05
C LEU A 134 -14.20 9.80 -7.63
N HIS A 135 -15.13 8.87 -7.35
CA HIS A 135 -15.77 8.76 -6.04
C HIS A 135 -14.78 8.39 -4.94
N ILE A 136 -13.77 7.57 -5.24
CA ILE A 136 -12.71 7.23 -4.29
C ILE A 136 -11.82 8.43 -4.00
N ALA A 137 -11.48 9.23 -5.02
CA ALA A 137 -10.71 10.45 -4.81
C ALA A 137 -11.47 11.46 -3.93
N ARG A 138 -12.78 11.57 -4.11
CA ARG A 138 -13.65 12.38 -3.23
C ARG A 138 -13.70 11.82 -1.81
N LEU A 139 -13.80 10.51 -1.63
CA LEU A 139 -13.74 9.86 -0.32
C LEU A 139 -12.43 10.19 0.40
N GLN A 140 -11.29 10.05 -0.29
CA GLN A 140 -9.97 10.39 0.27
C GLN A 140 -9.86 11.87 0.66
N GLN A 141 -10.49 12.76 -0.11
CA GLN A 141 -10.55 14.19 0.23
C GLN A 141 -11.26 14.42 1.56
N LEU A 142 -12.45 13.83 1.74
CA LEU A 142 -13.21 13.95 2.98
C LEU A 142 -12.44 13.37 4.18
N GLU A 143 -11.76 12.23 4.00
CA GLU A 143 -10.90 11.66 5.02
C GLU A 143 -9.71 12.55 5.38
N ASN A 144 -9.08 13.18 4.39
CA ASN A 144 -7.94 14.08 4.61
C ASN A 144 -8.38 15.34 5.35
N GLN A 145 -9.53 15.90 5.00
CA GLN A 145 -10.13 17.03 5.71
C GLN A 145 -10.40 16.65 7.18
N LEU A 146 -10.97 15.46 7.42
CA LEU A 146 -11.19 14.97 8.78
C LEU A 146 -9.85 14.85 9.55
N LYS A 147 -8.83 14.20 8.98
CA LYS A 147 -7.50 14.04 9.61
C LYS A 147 -6.82 15.36 9.93
N GLN A 148 -6.90 16.35 9.03
CA GLN A 148 -6.32 17.68 9.27
C GLN A 148 -7.06 18.43 10.39
N GLN A 149 -8.37 18.25 10.50
CA GLN A 149 -9.21 18.92 11.51
C GLN A 149 -9.25 18.19 12.85
N GLN A 150 -8.86 16.91 12.92
CA GLN A 150 -8.85 16.08 14.14
C GLN A 150 -8.23 16.74 15.39
N PRO A 151 -7.11 17.51 15.34
CA PRO A 151 -6.56 18.13 16.55
C PRO A 151 -7.40 19.30 17.09
N ILE A 152 -8.35 19.85 16.32
CA ILE A 152 -9.05 21.11 16.62
C ILE A 152 -10.58 20.90 16.78
N LEU A 153 -11.12 19.79 16.26
CA LEU A 153 -12.57 19.59 16.13
C LEU A 153 -13.24 19.13 17.44
N THR A 154 -14.39 19.72 17.76
CA THR A 154 -15.28 19.20 18.80
C THR A 154 -15.89 17.87 18.38
N THR A 155 -16.25 17.01 19.36
CA THR A 155 -16.82 15.68 19.11
C THR A 155 -18.04 15.71 18.19
N GLU A 156 -18.90 16.72 18.32
CA GLU A 156 -20.13 16.86 17.52
C GLU A 156 -19.83 17.11 16.04
N LYS A 157 -18.94 18.05 15.71
CA LYS A 157 -18.56 18.35 14.32
C LYS A 157 -17.80 17.18 13.67
N LYS A 158 -17.08 16.40 14.49
CA LYS A 158 -16.43 15.17 14.03
C LYS A 158 -17.47 14.14 13.60
N ASP A 159 -18.50 13.94 14.41
CA ASP A 159 -19.59 13.00 14.10
C ASP A 159 -20.39 13.44 12.87
N GLU A 160 -20.63 14.74 12.67
CA GLU A 160 -21.25 15.27 11.43
C GLU A 160 -20.45 14.91 10.18
N LYS A 161 -19.13 15.12 10.19
CA LYS A 161 -18.24 14.80 9.07
C LYS A 161 -18.13 13.30 8.82
N LEU A 162 -18.10 12.49 9.88
CA LEU A 162 -18.14 11.04 9.76
C LEU A 162 -19.45 10.54 9.14
N ASN A 163 -20.59 11.13 9.53
CA ASN A 163 -21.88 10.83 8.95
C ASN A 163 -21.98 11.24 7.47
N GLU A 164 -21.35 12.36 7.08
CA GLU A 164 -21.22 12.78 5.68
C GLU A 164 -20.48 11.71 4.86
N ILE A 165 -19.35 11.21 5.37
CA ILE A 165 -18.56 10.13 4.74
C ILE A 165 -19.37 8.85 4.62
N ILE A 166 -20.06 8.44 5.69
CA ILE A 166 -20.86 7.19 5.69
C ILE A 166 -21.98 7.27 4.66
N LYS A 167 -22.74 8.38 4.61
CA LYS A 167 -23.81 8.59 3.63
C LYS A 167 -23.28 8.56 2.20
N PHE A 168 -22.18 9.25 1.94
CA PHE A 168 -21.54 9.25 0.63
C PHE A 168 -21.18 7.83 0.17
N ILE A 169 -20.59 7.02 1.06
CA ILE A 169 -20.23 5.63 0.75
C ILE A 169 -21.48 4.79 0.47
N GLN A 170 -22.51 4.90 1.31
CA GLN A 170 -23.73 4.09 1.19
C GLN A 170 -24.54 4.42 -0.06
N ASP A 171 -24.72 5.71 -0.37
CA ASP A 171 -25.60 6.15 -1.47
C ASP A 171 -24.92 6.02 -2.85
N LYS A 172 -23.64 6.38 -2.93
CA LYS A 172 -22.93 6.51 -4.22
C LYS A 172 -22.00 5.35 -4.52
N LEU A 173 -21.23 4.88 -3.54
CA LEU A 173 -20.19 3.88 -3.81
C LEU A 173 -20.76 2.46 -3.78
N LEU A 174 -21.55 2.11 -2.77
CA LEU A 174 -22.04 0.73 -2.62
C LEU A 174 -22.93 0.28 -3.78
N SER A 175 -23.69 1.19 -4.38
CA SER A 175 -24.55 0.91 -5.55
C SER A 175 -23.76 0.59 -6.83
N LEU A 176 -22.50 1.00 -6.91
CA LEU A 176 -21.64 0.80 -8.08
C LEU A 176 -20.92 -0.57 -8.08
N PHE A 177 -20.88 -1.26 -6.94
CA PHE A 177 -20.15 -2.53 -6.80
C PHE A 177 -21.08 -3.72 -6.75
N ASN A 178 -20.70 -4.77 -7.49
CA ASN A 178 -21.31 -6.09 -7.39
C ASN A 178 -20.27 -7.06 -6.80
N GLU A 179 -20.46 -7.43 -5.53
CA GLU A 179 -19.58 -8.33 -4.77
C GLU A 179 -19.44 -9.71 -5.46
N ASP A 180 -20.56 -10.26 -5.93
CA ASP A 180 -20.61 -11.61 -6.50
C ASP A 180 -19.83 -11.72 -7.81
N LEU A 181 -19.84 -10.68 -8.64
CA LEU A 181 -19.06 -10.66 -9.89
C LEU A 181 -17.55 -10.73 -9.61
N ILE A 182 -17.08 -10.01 -8.58
CA ILE A 182 -15.67 -10.02 -8.18
C ILE A 182 -15.29 -11.39 -7.64
N LEU A 183 -16.08 -11.94 -6.70
CA LEU A 183 -15.80 -13.24 -6.09
C LEU A 183 -15.84 -14.38 -7.12
N ASN A 184 -16.82 -14.37 -8.02
CA ASN A 184 -16.93 -15.39 -9.07
C ASN A 184 -15.73 -15.36 -10.02
N PHE A 185 -15.25 -14.17 -10.40
CA PHE A 185 -14.07 -14.05 -11.25
C PHE A 185 -12.81 -14.65 -10.59
N PHE A 186 -12.61 -14.43 -9.29
CA PHE A 186 -11.46 -15.00 -8.57
C PHE A 186 -11.66 -16.48 -8.17
N GLY A 187 -12.91 -16.96 -8.12
CA GLY A 187 -13.22 -18.38 -7.90
C GLY A 187 -13.08 -19.22 -9.16
N GLN A 188 -13.19 -18.62 -10.35
CA GLN A 188 -12.97 -19.31 -11.61
C GLN A 188 -11.48 -19.61 -11.82
N LYS A 189 -11.18 -20.85 -12.23
CA LYS A 189 -9.83 -21.23 -12.62
C LYS A 189 -9.54 -20.64 -14.01
N ASN A 190 -8.92 -19.47 -14.05
CA ASN A 190 -8.50 -18.85 -15.30
C ASN A 190 -7.55 -19.80 -16.05
N SER A 191 -8.06 -20.40 -17.13
CA SER A 191 -7.32 -21.34 -17.98
C SER A 191 -6.49 -20.54 -18.98
N SER A 192 -5.18 -20.86 -19.06
CA SER A 192 -4.15 -20.22 -19.88
C SER A 192 -3.89 -18.72 -19.60
N SER A 193 -2.79 -18.45 -18.90
CA SER A 193 -2.27 -17.09 -18.62
C SER A 193 -1.63 -16.39 -19.83
N THR A 194 -1.83 -16.91 -21.03
CA THR A 194 -1.05 -16.55 -22.24
C THR A 194 -1.72 -15.47 -23.10
N ASP A 195 -3.04 -15.27 -22.98
CA ASP A 195 -3.74 -14.22 -23.74
C ASP A 195 -3.65 -12.88 -23.02
N LYS A 196 -3.13 -11.86 -23.74
CA LYS A 196 -2.92 -10.50 -23.21
C LYS A 196 -4.21 -9.86 -22.70
N ASP A 197 -5.35 -10.16 -23.32
CA ASP A 197 -6.65 -9.61 -22.94
C ASP A 197 -7.12 -10.13 -21.57
N ILE A 198 -6.86 -11.41 -21.25
CA ILE A 198 -7.18 -12.00 -19.95
C ILE A 198 -6.35 -11.36 -18.83
N GLN A 199 -5.09 -11.00 -19.12
CA GLN A 199 -4.23 -10.30 -18.15
C GLN A 199 -4.74 -8.88 -17.86
N ILE A 200 -5.20 -8.16 -18.88
CA ILE A 200 -5.78 -6.82 -18.72
C ILE A 200 -7.04 -6.91 -17.85
N ILE A 201 -7.98 -7.81 -18.17
CA ILE A 201 -9.22 -8.03 -17.40
C ILE A 201 -8.90 -8.40 -15.95
N LYS A 202 -7.93 -9.31 -15.74
CA LYS A 202 -7.49 -9.68 -14.40
C LYS A 202 -6.96 -8.48 -13.62
N SER A 203 -6.14 -7.64 -14.25
CA SER A 203 -5.60 -6.43 -13.63
C SER A 203 -6.71 -5.43 -13.25
N ASP A 204 -7.76 -5.31 -14.07
CA ASP A 204 -8.88 -4.41 -13.79
C ASP A 204 -9.81 -4.95 -12.70
N MET A 205 -10.06 -6.26 -12.66
CA MET A 205 -10.81 -6.89 -11.57
C MET A 205 -10.06 -6.82 -10.25
N GLU A 206 -8.73 -6.88 -10.27
CA GLU A 206 -7.87 -6.65 -9.11
C GLU A 206 -7.95 -5.20 -8.61
N LYS A 207 -7.96 -4.21 -9.51
CA LYS A 207 -8.19 -2.81 -9.14
C LYS A 207 -9.57 -2.62 -8.50
N ARG A 208 -10.62 -3.17 -9.11
CA ARG A 208 -11.99 -3.12 -8.56
C ARG A 208 -12.09 -3.76 -7.18
N ARG A 209 -11.44 -4.91 -6.97
CA ARG A 209 -11.35 -5.56 -5.66
C ARG A 209 -10.64 -4.66 -4.64
N ASN A 210 -9.53 -4.03 -5.01
CA ASN A 210 -8.80 -3.13 -4.12
C ASN A 210 -9.64 -1.89 -3.74
N TRP A 211 -10.33 -1.29 -4.72
CA TRP A 211 -11.27 -0.20 -4.47
C TRP A 211 -12.39 -0.60 -3.52
N PHE A 212 -12.99 -1.78 -3.73
CA PHE A 212 -14.00 -2.33 -2.83
C PHE A 212 -13.47 -2.47 -1.39
N ILE A 213 -12.26 -3.01 -1.23
CA ILE A 213 -11.61 -3.15 0.09
C ILE A 213 -11.41 -1.77 0.74
N ASP A 214 -10.86 -0.80 0.01
CA ASP A 214 -10.57 0.54 0.54
C ASP A 214 -11.85 1.25 1.00
N ILE A 215 -12.95 1.10 0.26
CA ILE A 215 -14.27 1.66 0.60
C ILE A 215 -14.83 1.03 1.87
N TYR A 216 -14.82 -0.30 1.98
CA TYR A 216 -15.33 -1.00 3.18
C TYR A 216 -14.46 -0.75 4.41
N VAL A 217 -13.14 -0.63 4.24
CA VAL A 217 -12.22 -0.24 5.32
C VAL A 217 -12.55 1.17 5.80
N SER A 218 -12.73 2.13 4.89
CA SER A 218 -13.11 3.50 5.22
C SER A 218 -14.46 3.57 5.94
N LEU A 219 -15.47 2.84 5.43
CA LEU A 219 -16.79 2.73 6.03
C LEU A 219 -16.70 2.17 7.46
N GLY A 220 -16.00 1.06 7.62
CA GLY A 220 -15.84 0.40 8.92
C GLY A 220 -15.08 1.27 9.92
N VAL A 221 -14.04 1.98 9.47
CA VAL A 221 -13.29 2.93 10.32
C VAL A 221 -14.17 4.09 10.75
N SER A 222 -14.92 4.69 9.82
CA SER A 222 -15.81 5.82 10.11
C SER A 222 -16.90 5.44 11.10
N LEU A 223 -17.50 4.25 10.95
CA LEU A 223 -18.48 3.71 11.90
C LEU A 223 -17.91 3.43 13.29
N CYS A 224 -16.66 2.97 13.39
CA CYS A 224 -16.00 2.76 14.68
C CYS A 224 -15.70 4.06 15.41
N GLU A 225 -15.44 5.14 14.66
CA GLU A 225 -15.10 6.45 15.24
C GLU A 225 -16.31 7.26 15.69
N LEU A 226 -17.49 6.95 15.14
CA LEU A 226 -18.73 7.60 15.53
C LEU A 226 -19.01 7.31 17.01
N SER A 227 -19.28 8.34 17.80
CA SER A 227 -19.44 8.20 19.26
C SER A 227 -20.63 7.31 19.68
N THR A 228 -21.60 7.10 18.78
CA THR A 228 -22.82 6.31 19.01
C THR A 228 -22.68 4.87 18.51
N LEU A 229 -21.91 4.04 19.21
CA LEU A 229 -21.92 2.59 18.94
C LEU A 229 -23.07 1.93 19.68
N ASN A 230 -24.12 1.60 18.93
CA ASN A 230 -25.21 0.73 19.36
C ASN A 230 -24.91 -0.73 19.00
N ASP A 231 -25.62 -1.68 19.61
CA ASP A 231 -25.48 -3.11 19.30
C ASP A 231 -25.77 -3.42 17.82
N ASP A 232 -26.73 -2.72 17.21
CA ASP A 232 -27.04 -2.83 15.77
C ASP A 232 -25.86 -2.40 14.90
N THR A 233 -25.20 -1.29 15.26
CA THR A 233 -24.00 -0.81 14.58
C THR A 233 -22.86 -1.84 14.70
N LEU A 234 -22.71 -2.47 15.87
CA LEU A 234 -21.70 -3.51 16.09
C LEU A 234 -21.97 -4.78 15.27
N ASN A 235 -23.24 -5.15 15.09
CA ASN A 235 -23.66 -6.23 14.21
C ASN A 235 -23.37 -5.91 12.74
N TYR A 236 -23.69 -4.69 12.29
CA TYR A 236 -23.37 -4.23 10.95
C TYR A 236 -21.85 -4.21 10.69
N LEU A 237 -21.07 -3.76 11.66
CA LEU A 237 -19.61 -3.75 11.62
C LEU A 237 -19.02 -5.18 11.57
N THR A 238 -19.65 -6.13 12.24
CA THR A 238 -19.30 -7.54 12.15
C THR A 238 -19.60 -8.12 10.77
N ASN A 239 -20.67 -7.66 10.11
CA ASN A 239 -20.95 -8.03 8.72
C ASN A 239 -19.90 -7.44 7.77
N ILE A 240 -19.52 -6.17 7.94
CA ILE A 240 -18.42 -5.53 7.20
C ILE A 240 -17.12 -6.34 7.34
N TYR A 241 -16.76 -6.73 8.57
CA TYR A 241 -15.59 -7.56 8.83
C TYR A 241 -15.66 -8.91 8.08
N LYS A 242 -16.81 -9.58 8.10
CA LYS A 242 -17.02 -10.85 7.38
C LYS A 242 -16.92 -10.67 5.86
N THR A 243 -17.47 -9.59 5.31
CA THR A 243 -17.35 -9.27 3.88
C THR A 243 -15.89 -9.02 3.51
N LEU A 244 -15.16 -8.20 4.27
CA LEU A 244 -13.73 -7.95 4.03
C LEU A 244 -12.89 -9.23 4.07
N GLN A 245 -13.16 -10.13 5.02
CA GLN A 245 -12.48 -11.42 5.14
C GLN A 245 -12.58 -12.29 3.87
N LYS A 246 -13.62 -12.11 3.04
CA LYS A 246 -13.74 -12.85 1.76
C LYS A 246 -12.78 -12.34 0.69
N HIS A 247 -12.36 -11.08 0.75
CA HIS A 247 -11.60 -10.41 -0.31
C HIS A 247 -10.12 -10.20 0.02
N ILE A 248 -9.76 -10.15 1.31
CA ILE A 248 -8.40 -9.87 1.77
C ILE A 248 -8.08 -10.66 3.05
N ASP A 249 -6.81 -11.01 3.23
CA ASP A 249 -6.33 -11.65 4.46
C ASP A 249 -6.45 -10.69 5.65
N ILE A 250 -6.92 -11.19 6.80
CA ILE A 250 -7.04 -10.45 8.06
C ILE A 250 -5.69 -9.88 8.51
N ASN A 251 -4.60 -10.54 8.12
CA ASN A 251 -3.24 -10.16 8.44
C ASN A 251 -2.65 -9.06 7.55
N ASP A 252 -3.36 -8.63 6.51
CA ASP A 252 -2.89 -7.63 5.57
C ASP A 252 -2.78 -6.23 6.21
N GLY A 253 -1.74 -5.50 5.83
CA GLY A 253 -1.48 -4.15 6.32
C GLY A 253 -2.64 -3.17 6.08
N LYS A 254 -3.40 -3.32 4.99
CA LYS A 254 -4.55 -2.46 4.65
C LYS A 254 -5.66 -2.52 5.70
N LEU A 255 -5.90 -3.70 6.28
CA LEU A 255 -6.95 -3.89 7.29
C LEU A 255 -6.56 -3.42 8.69
N THR A 256 -5.27 -3.19 8.94
CA THR A 256 -4.73 -2.94 10.29
C THR A 256 -5.48 -1.83 11.03
N ASN A 257 -5.72 -0.68 10.39
CA ASN A 257 -6.38 0.45 11.04
C ASN A 257 -7.85 0.14 11.38
N PHE A 258 -8.56 -0.52 10.48
CA PHE A 258 -9.94 -0.97 10.71
C PHE A 258 -9.99 -2.00 11.84
N LEU A 259 -9.14 -3.03 11.80
CA LEU A 259 -9.10 -4.08 12.81
C LEU A 259 -8.73 -3.54 14.20
N TYR A 260 -7.81 -2.59 14.27
CA TYR A 260 -7.47 -1.91 15.53
C TYR A 260 -8.73 -1.30 16.16
N LYS A 261 -9.47 -0.48 15.40
CA LYS A 261 -10.68 0.21 15.90
C LYS A 261 -11.83 -0.75 16.16
N TYR A 262 -12.07 -1.71 15.27
CA TYR A 262 -13.09 -2.75 15.42
C TYR A 262 -12.91 -3.56 16.70
N ASN A 263 -11.69 -4.05 16.96
CA ASN A 263 -11.43 -4.86 18.14
C ASN A 263 -11.46 -4.04 19.44
N LEU A 264 -11.12 -2.75 19.39
CA LEU A 264 -11.32 -1.83 20.51
C LEU A 264 -12.81 -1.63 20.81
N ALA A 265 -13.63 -1.37 19.79
CA ALA A 265 -15.09 -1.26 19.93
C ALA A 265 -15.71 -2.53 20.54
N LYS A 266 -15.23 -3.71 20.14
CA LYS A 266 -15.66 -5.01 20.68
C LYS A 266 -15.01 -5.37 22.03
N LYS A 267 -14.17 -4.50 22.61
CA LYS A 267 -13.43 -4.73 23.87
C LYS A 267 -12.56 -6.00 23.84
N SER A 268 -12.10 -6.39 22.66
CA SER A 268 -11.24 -7.57 22.43
C SER A 268 -9.75 -7.19 22.50
N TYR A 269 -9.31 -6.72 23.66
CA TYR A 269 -7.98 -6.10 23.83
C TYR A 269 -6.80 -7.01 23.48
N GLY A 270 -6.89 -8.32 23.72
CA GLY A 270 -5.81 -9.26 23.35
C GLY A 270 -5.54 -9.32 21.84
N ARG A 271 -6.57 -9.14 21.01
CA ARG A 271 -6.41 -9.06 19.54
C ARG A 271 -5.76 -7.76 19.13
N VAL A 272 -6.15 -6.65 19.76
CA VAL A 272 -5.51 -5.34 19.57
C VAL A 272 -4.04 -5.42 19.93
N TRP A 273 -3.71 -6.04 21.07
CA TRP A 273 -2.33 -6.21 21.50
C TRP A 273 -1.49 -7.00 20.49
N LYS A 274 -2.00 -8.16 20.05
CA LYS A 274 -1.34 -8.98 19.03
C LYS A 274 -1.12 -8.21 17.72
N LEU A 275 -2.13 -7.45 17.29
CA LEU A 275 -2.06 -6.62 16.08
C LEU A 275 -0.97 -5.54 16.19
N LEU A 276 -0.90 -4.83 17.33
CA LEU A 276 0.11 -3.79 17.55
C LEU A 276 1.53 -4.36 17.56
N LEU A 277 1.75 -5.49 18.23
CA LEU A 277 3.07 -6.15 18.23
C LEU A 277 3.52 -6.53 16.82
N LYS A 278 2.61 -7.09 16.01
CA LYS A 278 2.90 -7.42 14.61
C LYS A 278 3.29 -6.19 13.80
N GLN A 279 2.64 -5.04 14.00
CA GLN A 279 2.99 -3.82 13.29
C GLN A 279 4.35 -3.25 13.70
N ILE A 280 4.78 -3.47 14.95
CA ILE A 280 6.12 -3.09 15.42
C ILE A 280 7.21 -3.97 14.79
N GLU A 281 6.89 -5.19 14.34
CA GLU A 281 7.84 -6.05 13.62
C GLU A 281 7.98 -5.68 12.13
N GLU A 282 6.90 -5.21 11.51
CA GLU A 282 6.83 -4.98 10.05
C GLU A 282 7.22 -3.56 9.62
N LYS A 283 7.05 -2.55 10.49
CA LYS A 283 7.20 -1.12 10.11
C LYS A 283 8.61 -0.58 10.34
N SER A 284 8.83 0.67 9.94
CA SER A 284 10.09 1.37 10.15
C SER A 284 10.17 1.97 11.56
N ALA A 285 11.38 2.21 12.04
CA ALA A 285 11.64 2.76 13.38
C ALA A 285 10.88 4.07 13.68
N SER A 286 10.64 4.92 12.67
CA SER A 286 9.86 6.17 12.81
C SER A 286 8.39 5.94 13.19
N GLN A 287 7.80 4.82 12.77
CA GLN A 287 6.40 4.49 13.06
C GLN A 287 6.26 3.69 14.35
N HIS A 288 7.33 3.03 14.81
CA HIS A 288 7.29 2.20 16.02
C HIS A 288 6.91 3.01 17.26
N GLN A 289 7.34 4.27 17.36
CA GLN A 289 6.99 5.13 18.48
C GLN A 289 5.47 5.35 18.59
N GLU A 290 4.78 5.54 17.46
CA GLU A 290 3.32 5.69 17.45
C GLU A 290 2.61 4.41 17.91
N TYR A 291 3.09 3.24 17.48
CA TYR A 291 2.52 1.95 17.90
C TYR A 291 2.81 1.63 19.36
N ASP A 292 4.01 1.94 19.86
CA ASP A 292 4.36 1.80 21.27
C ASP A 292 3.53 2.73 22.18
N ASN A 293 3.17 3.92 21.69
CA ASN A 293 2.23 4.83 22.37
C ASN A 293 0.80 4.27 22.38
N LYS A 294 0.32 3.69 21.27
CA LYS A 294 -0.99 2.99 21.23
C LYS A 294 -1.01 1.78 22.16
N LEU A 295 0.10 1.06 22.28
CA LEU A 295 0.27 -0.06 23.21
C LEU A 295 0.17 0.41 24.66
N LEU A 296 0.79 1.54 24.99
CA LEU A 296 0.66 2.16 26.31
C LEU A 296 -0.79 2.54 26.63
N GLN A 297 -1.51 3.17 25.69
CA GLN A 297 -2.94 3.48 25.84
C GLN A 297 -3.77 2.20 26.06
N LEU A 298 -3.44 1.10 25.36
CA LEU A 298 -4.09 -0.19 25.58
C LEU A 298 -3.83 -0.75 26.99
N TYR A 299 -2.60 -0.65 27.49
CA TYR A 299 -2.29 -1.07 28.86
C TYR A 299 -2.99 -0.23 29.92
N GLN A 300 -3.16 1.07 29.68
CA GLN A 300 -3.94 1.97 30.52
C GLN A 300 -5.42 1.58 30.53
N THR A 301 -6.02 1.30 29.36
CA THR A 301 -7.43 0.85 29.29
C THR A 301 -7.67 -0.50 29.95
N MET A 302 -6.70 -1.42 29.93
CA MET A 302 -6.74 -2.69 30.68
C MET A 302 -6.32 -2.57 32.16
N ASN A 303 -5.88 -1.38 32.60
CA ASN A 303 -5.39 -1.11 33.96
C ASN A 303 -4.21 -2.00 34.41
N MET A 304 -3.29 -2.34 33.49
CA MET A 304 -2.13 -3.22 33.76
C MET A 304 -0.92 -2.42 34.26
N LYS A 305 -0.93 -2.01 35.54
CA LYS A 305 0.07 -1.12 36.18
C LYS A 305 1.54 -1.47 35.90
N TYR A 306 1.89 -2.75 35.98
CA TYR A 306 3.26 -3.21 35.74
C TYR A 306 3.69 -2.96 34.29
N LEU A 307 2.83 -3.29 33.32
CA LEU A 307 3.13 -3.11 31.90
C LEU A 307 3.17 -1.63 31.51
N ILE A 308 2.32 -0.80 32.11
CA ILE A 308 2.36 0.67 31.93
C ILE A 308 3.73 1.19 32.34
N THR A 309 4.18 0.87 33.57
CA THR A 309 5.47 1.33 34.10
C THR A 309 6.64 0.83 33.25
N TYR A 310 6.58 -0.42 32.80
CA TYR A 310 7.59 -1.01 31.93
C TYR A 310 7.65 -0.28 30.57
N GLN A 311 6.50 -0.07 29.93
CA GLN A 311 6.41 0.54 28.61
C GLN A 311 6.84 2.01 28.63
N GLU A 312 6.50 2.77 29.68
CA GLU A 312 6.95 4.15 29.87
C GLU A 312 8.48 4.25 29.94
N ARG A 313 9.12 3.35 30.70
CA ARG A 313 10.59 3.30 30.78
C ARG A 313 11.21 2.87 29.45
N LEU A 314 10.60 1.92 28.76
CA LEU A 314 11.05 1.44 27.46
C LEU A 314 10.99 2.56 26.41
N LEU A 315 9.92 3.35 26.38
CA LEU A 315 9.76 4.47 25.43
C LEU A 315 10.91 5.48 25.53
N ILE A 316 11.30 5.85 26.76
CA ILE A 316 12.39 6.79 27.01
C ILE A 316 13.73 6.24 26.50
N ALA A 317 14.00 4.96 26.75
CA ALA A 317 15.25 4.32 26.36
C ALA A 317 15.32 4.03 24.84
N LYS A 318 14.20 3.63 24.23
CA LYS A 318 14.11 3.22 22.82
C LYS A 318 14.09 4.42 21.86
N TYR A 319 13.53 5.56 22.28
CA TYR A 319 13.37 6.76 21.47
C TYR A 319 14.04 7.98 22.12
N PRO A 320 15.39 8.01 22.20
CA PRO A 320 16.11 9.16 22.74
C PRO A 320 15.96 10.38 21.82
N GLN A 321 15.94 11.59 22.40
CA GLN A 321 15.83 12.85 21.65
C GLN A 321 17.08 13.17 20.83
N ALA A 322 18.23 12.65 21.24
CA ALA A 322 19.52 12.86 20.59
C ALA A 322 20.33 11.57 20.61
N TYR A 323 21.31 11.47 19.72
CA TYR A 323 22.29 10.40 19.76
C TYR A 323 23.09 10.45 21.06
N VAL A 324 23.50 9.27 21.53
CA VAL A 324 24.40 9.15 22.68
C VAL A 324 25.73 9.80 22.31
N LEU A 325 26.26 10.64 23.21
CA LEU A 325 27.55 11.30 23.05
C LEU A 325 28.67 10.23 23.09
N PHE A 326 29.69 10.42 22.25
CA PHE A 326 30.82 9.49 22.12
C PHE A 326 31.89 9.68 23.19
#